data_AF-A0A2W5WFJ4-F1
#
_entry.id   AF-A0A2W5WFJ4-F1
#
_cell.length_a   1.000
_cell.length_b   1.000
_cell.length_c   1.000
_cell.angle_alpha   90.00
_cell.angle_beta   90.00
_cell.angle_gamma   90.00
#
_symmetry.space_group_name_H-M   'P 1'
#
loop_
_entity.id
_entity.type
_entity.pdbx_description
1 polymer ?
#
loop_
_entity_poly.entity_id
_entity_poly.type
_entity_poly.pdbx_seq_one_letter_code
_entity_poly.pdbx_strand_id
1 'polypeptide(L)'
;MNRPVDQSQVTVRISAEDAADLQARVDRGEFASLDEGLAAELAELNYRRAADIVGGSEKLEALLDTLEQTDDPSTDVDADDFFKALRVGLKERLAPSRG
;
A
#
# COMPACT_ATOMS: atom_id res chain seq x y z
N MET A 1 5.28 -8.37 -5.01
CA MET A 1 3.84 -8.65 -5.21
C MET A 1 3.40 -7.95 -6.48
N ASN A 2 3.03 -8.68 -7.54
CA ASN A 2 2.56 -8.09 -8.80
C ASN A 2 1.34 -8.89 -9.27
N ARG A 3 0.18 -8.63 -8.66
CA ARG A 3 -1.06 -9.02 -9.35
C ARG A 3 -1.26 -7.99 -10.46
N PRO A 4 -1.44 -8.42 -11.71
CA PRO A 4 -1.84 -7.50 -12.77
C PRO A 4 -3.09 -6.77 -12.32
N VAL A 5 -3.06 -5.43 -12.35
CA VAL A 5 -4.28 -4.65 -12.17
C VAL A 5 -5.14 -4.92 -13.40
N ASP A 6 -6.29 -5.53 -13.21
CA ASP A 6 -7.24 -5.75 -14.28
C ASP A 6 -7.74 -4.39 -14.77
N GLN A 7 -7.39 -4.05 -16.01
CA GLN A 7 -7.81 -2.81 -16.68
C GLN A 7 -9.21 -2.95 -17.31
N SER A 8 -9.95 -4.01 -16.97
CA SER A 8 -11.32 -4.17 -17.44
C SER A 8 -12.19 -2.99 -17.02
N GLN A 9 -13.02 -2.53 -17.96
CA GLN A 9 -13.97 -1.46 -17.71
C GLN A 9 -15.04 -1.98 -16.73
N VAL A 10 -15.22 -1.26 -15.62
CA VAL A 10 -16.22 -1.60 -14.59
C VAL A 10 -17.37 -0.62 -14.67
N THR A 11 -18.59 -1.14 -14.69
CA THR A 11 -19.81 -0.33 -14.58
C THR A 11 -20.23 -0.24 -13.11
N VAL A 12 -20.38 0.98 -12.60
CA VAL A 12 -20.90 1.23 -11.24
C VAL A 12 -22.24 1.97 -11.29
N ARG A 13 -23.03 1.81 -10.22
CA ARG A 13 -24.25 2.57 -10.01
C ARG A 13 -24.08 3.44 -8.77
N ILE A 14 -24.32 4.73 -8.93
CA ILE A 14 -24.33 5.72 -7.86
C ILE A 14 -25.71 6.37 -7.79
N SER A 15 -25.98 7.11 -6.72
CA SER A 15 -27.24 7.84 -6.60
C SER A 15 -27.30 8.98 -7.63
N ALA A 16 -28.52 9.42 -7.96
CA ALA A 16 -28.69 10.55 -8.87
C ALA A 16 -28.15 11.87 -8.29
N GLU A 17 -28.20 11.99 -6.95
CA GLU A 17 -27.65 13.14 -6.23
C GLU A 17 -26.13 13.19 -6.33
N ASP A 18 -25.45 12.07 -6.03
CA ASP A 18 -23.98 11.99 -6.10
C ASP A 18 -23.48 12.19 -7.54
N ALA A 19 -24.21 11.65 -8.54
CA ALA A 19 -23.88 11.85 -9.94
C ALA A 19 -23.99 13.33 -10.35
N ALA A 20 -25.01 14.03 -9.86
CA ALA A 20 -25.21 15.45 -10.15
C ALA A 20 -24.12 16.32 -9.48
N ASP A 21 -23.73 16.00 -8.23
CA ASP A 21 -22.64 16.69 -7.55
C ASP A 21 -21.29 16.49 -8.28
N LEU A 22 -20.97 15.26 -8.66
CA LEU A 22 -19.77 14.96 -9.45
C LEU A 22 -19.78 15.68 -10.80
N GLN A 23 -20.92 15.72 -11.50
CA GLN A 23 -21.04 16.46 -12.75
C GLN A 23 -20.81 17.96 -12.53
N ALA A 24 -21.34 18.54 -11.45
CA ALA A 24 -21.11 19.95 -11.14
C ALA A 24 -19.64 20.27 -10.86
N ARG A 25 -18.87 19.32 -10.31
CA ARG A 25 -17.42 19.45 -10.10
C ARG A 25 -16.64 19.38 -11.41
N VAL A 26 -17.04 18.50 -12.33
CA VAL A 26 -16.51 18.47 -13.71
C VAL A 26 -16.80 19.77 -14.44
N ASP A 27 -18.02 20.29 -14.35
CA ASP A 27 -18.41 21.55 -15.01
C ASP A 27 -17.64 22.76 -14.49
N ARG A 28 -17.20 22.73 -13.22
CA ARG A 28 -16.29 23.72 -12.62
C ARG A 28 -14.83 23.53 -13.01
N GLY A 29 -14.49 22.44 -13.69
CA GLY A 29 -13.13 22.10 -14.09
C GLY A 29 -12.28 21.49 -12.97
N GLU A 30 -12.89 20.98 -11.89
CA GLU A 30 -12.15 20.25 -10.84
C GLU A 30 -11.63 18.90 -11.35
N PHE A 31 -12.36 18.27 -12.28
CA PHE A 31 -11.99 17.03 -12.95
C PHE A 31 -12.24 17.14 -14.46
N ALA A 32 -11.44 16.44 -15.27
CA ALA A 32 -11.60 16.42 -16.71
C ALA A 32 -12.77 15.53 -17.18
N SER A 33 -13.21 14.58 -16.34
CA SER A 33 -14.36 13.72 -16.63
C SER A 33 -15.02 13.16 -15.37
N LEU A 34 -16.22 12.60 -15.51
CA LEU A 34 -16.91 11.89 -14.43
C LEU A 34 -16.12 10.68 -13.93
N ASP A 35 -15.45 9.95 -14.81
CA ASP A 35 -14.65 8.77 -14.44
C ASP A 35 -13.46 9.18 -13.57
N GLU A 36 -12.82 10.32 -13.88
CA GLU A 36 -11.73 10.87 -13.07
C GLU A 36 -12.23 11.32 -11.69
N GLY A 37 -13.35 12.05 -11.65
CA GLY A 37 -13.95 12.48 -10.38
C GLY A 37 -14.36 11.30 -9.50
N LEU A 38 -14.98 10.28 -10.08
CA LEU A 38 -15.33 9.05 -9.38
C LEU A 38 -14.09 8.31 -8.87
N ALA A 39 -13.03 8.22 -9.69
CA ALA A 39 -11.78 7.58 -9.28
C ALA A 39 -11.14 8.32 -8.10
N ALA A 40 -11.17 9.66 -8.10
CA ALA A 40 -10.66 10.46 -6.99
C ALA A 40 -11.43 10.21 -5.69
N GLU A 41 -12.77 10.20 -5.73
CA GLU A 41 -13.61 9.90 -4.56
C GLU A 41 -13.37 8.48 -4.02
N LEU A 42 -13.21 7.50 -4.92
CA LEU A 42 -12.88 6.12 -4.52
C LEU A 42 -11.47 6.02 -3.93
N ALA A 43 -10.50 6.77 -4.44
CA ALA A 43 -9.16 6.84 -3.88
C ALA A 43 -9.19 7.43 -2.46
N GLU A 44 -9.94 8.51 -2.24
CA GLU A 44 -10.10 9.10 -0.90
C GLU A 44 -10.81 8.16 0.08
N LEU A 45 -11.88 7.48 -0.37
CA LEU A 45 -12.56 6.48 0.43
C LEU A 45 -11.62 5.33 0.81
N ASN A 46 -10.79 4.88 -0.13
CA ASN A 46 -9.81 3.84 0.11
C ASN A 46 -8.73 4.30 1.09
N TYR A 47 -8.24 5.53 0.96
CA TYR A 47 -7.31 6.13 1.91
C TYR A 47 -7.89 6.15 3.33
N ARG A 48 -9.13 6.64 3.51
CA ARG A 48 -9.79 6.66 4.82
C ARG A 48 -9.92 5.26 5.42
N ARG A 49 -10.31 4.27 4.61
CA ARG A 49 -10.37 2.86 5.05
C ARG A 49 -8.99 2.32 5.44
N ALA A 50 -7.97 2.63 4.67
CA ALA A 50 -6.60 2.23 4.98
C ALA A 50 -6.14 2.86 6.30
N ALA A 51 -6.42 4.15 6.50
CA ALA A 51 -6.12 4.87 7.74
C ALA A 51 -6.83 4.22 8.93
N ASP A 52 -8.10 3.86 8.80
CA ASP A 52 -8.84 3.15 9.86
C ASP A 52 -8.20 1.79 10.19
N ILE A 53 -7.80 1.02 9.18
CA ILE A 53 -7.18 -0.30 9.35
C ILE A 53 -5.86 -0.21 10.12
N VAL A 54 -5.01 0.76 9.79
CA VAL A 54 -3.69 0.94 10.43
C VAL A 54 -3.76 1.74 11.74
N GLY A 55 -4.95 2.24 12.09
CA GLY A 55 -5.22 2.93 13.34
C GLY A 55 -4.82 4.40 13.34
N GLY A 56 -5.03 5.09 12.22
CA GLY A 56 -4.92 6.55 12.02
C GLY A 56 -4.15 6.92 10.75
N SER A 57 -4.45 8.11 10.19
CA SER A 57 -3.75 8.66 9.02
C SER A 57 -2.25 8.85 9.27
N GLU A 58 -1.86 9.33 10.45
CA GLU A 58 -0.44 9.51 10.81
C GLU A 58 0.36 8.19 10.72
N LYS A 59 -0.25 7.07 11.13
CA LYS A 59 0.39 5.75 11.03
C LYS A 59 0.41 5.23 9.60
N LEU A 60 -0.61 5.57 8.82
CA LEU A 60 -0.64 5.25 7.40
C LEU A 60 0.50 5.97 6.67
N GLU A 61 0.63 7.28 6.87
CA GLU A 61 1.71 8.07 6.25
C GLU A 61 3.09 7.56 6.67
N ALA A 62 3.32 7.33 7.97
CA ALA A 62 4.58 6.79 8.44
C ALA A 62 4.92 5.41 7.84
N LEU A 63 3.91 4.56 7.61
CA LEU A 63 4.07 3.28 6.93
C LEU A 63 4.40 3.47 5.45
N LEU A 64 3.69 4.37 4.75
CA LEU A 64 3.93 4.67 3.34
C LEU A 64 5.33 5.26 3.12
N ASP A 65 5.74 6.23 3.94
CA ASP A 65 7.09 6.80 3.94
C ASP A 65 8.16 5.72 4.11
N THR A 66 7.93 4.77 5.03
CA THR A 66 8.85 3.65 5.25
C THR A 66 8.93 2.78 3.99
N LEU A 67 7.79 2.42 3.40
CA LEU A 67 7.75 1.56 2.21
C LEU A 67 8.41 2.21 0.99
N GLU A 68 8.19 3.51 0.77
CA GLU A 68 8.86 4.26 -0.31
C GLU A 68 10.38 4.28 -0.14
N GLN A 69 10.88 4.29 1.10
CA GLN A 69 12.31 4.23 1.40
C GLN A 69 12.89 2.81 1.36
N THR A 70 12.06 1.77 1.47
CA THR A 70 12.52 0.38 1.66
C THR A 70 12.84 -0.33 0.33
N ASP A 71 12.50 0.25 -0.82
CA ASP A 71 12.67 -0.41 -2.13
C ASP A 71 14.10 -0.21 -2.70
N ASP A 72 15.14 -0.52 -1.90
CA ASP A 72 16.51 -0.72 -2.38
C ASP A 72 16.85 -2.22 -2.38
N PRO A 73 16.71 -2.91 -3.53
CA PRO A 73 17.02 -4.34 -3.65
C PRO A 73 18.48 -4.69 -3.35
N SER A 74 19.38 -3.71 -3.31
CA SER A 74 20.78 -3.93 -2.92
C SER A 74 20.96 -4.11 -1.41
N THR A 75 19.97 -3.71 -0.63
CA THR A 75 19.91 -3.94 0.83
C THR A 75 19.20 -5.23 1.22
N ASP A 76 18.64 -5.96 0.24
CA ASP A 76 18.01 -7.25 0.47
C ASP A 76 19.04 -8.24 1.03
N VAL A 77 18.69 -8.87 2.14
CA VAL A 77 19.52 -9.90 2.75
C VAL A 77 19.28 -11.21 2.01
N ASP A 78 20.36 -11.85 1.51
CA ASP A 78 20.28 -13.24 1.05
C ASP A 78 19.87 -14.12 2.25
N ALA A 79 18.63 -14.59 2.21
CA ALA A 79 18.03 -15.36 3.27
C ALA A 79 18.83 -16.65 3.56
N ASP A 80 19.35 -17.32 2.53
CA ASP A 80 20.07 -18.58 2.70
C ASP A 80 21.39 -18.35 3.43
N ASP A 81 22.13 -17.31 3.07
CA ASP A 81 23.41 -16.99 3.71
C ASP A 81 23.21 -16.45 5.14
N PHE A 82 22.16 -15.65 5.36
CA PHE A 82 21.78 -15.20 6.70
C PHE A 82 21.40 -16.37 7.61
N PHE A 83 20.54 -17.29 7.15
CA PHE A 83 20.12 -18.44 7.96
C PHE A 83 21.27 -19.44 8.19
N LYS A 84 22.18 -19.62 7.23
CA LYS A 84 23.41 -20.40 7.44
C LYS A 84 24.27 -19.78 8.53
N ALA A 85 24.53 -18.47 8.48
CA ALA A 85 25.32 -17.76 9.48
C ALA A 85 24.67 -17.82 10.88
N LEU A 86 23.36 -17.57 10.97
CA LEU A 86 22.59 -17.67 12.22
C LEU A 86 22.68 -19.09 12.81
N ARG A 87 22.56 -20.13 11.98
CA ARG A 87 22.67 -21.52 12.40
C ARG A 87 24.06 -21.85 12.94
N VAL A 88 25.12 -21.32 12.33
CA VAL A 88 26.50 -21.49 12.82
C VAL A 88 26.66 -20.83 14.19
N GLY A 89 26.26 -19.56 14.33
CA GLY A 89 26.37 -18.85 15.61
C GLY A 89 25.54 -19.48 16.73
N LEU A 90 24.36 -20.03 16.42
CA LEU A 90 23.57 -20.80 17.39
C LEU A 90 24.28 -22.09 17.82
N LYS A 91 24.90 -22.82 16.89
CA LYS A 91 25.68 -24.03 17.21
C LYS A 91 26.88 -23.73 18.09
N GLU A 92 27.58 -22.63 17.84
CA GLU A 92 28.72 -22.19 18.66
C GLU A 92 28.30 -21.83 20.08
N ARG A 93 27.16 -21.13 20.23
CA ARG A 93 26.58 -20.79 21.54
C ARG A 93 26.05 -22.01 22.30
N LEU A 94 25.59 -23.04 21.59
CA LEU A 94 25.10 -24.29 22.15
C LEU A 94 26.20 -25.32 22.37
N ALA A 95 27.42 -25.08 21.87
CA ALA A 95 28.55 -25.93 22.17
C ALA A 95 28.86 -25.82 23.68
N PRO A 96 28.93 -26.93 24.43
CA PRO A 96 29.21 -26.87 25.86
C PRO A 96 30.57 -26.22 26.06
N SER A 97 30.66 -25.27 27.00
CA SER A 97 31.92 -24.69 27.46
C SER A 97 32.84 -25.84 27.89
N ARG A 98 33.76 -26.24 27.01
CA ARG A 98 34.78 -27.23 27.31
C ARG A 98 35.82 -26.55 28.19
N GLY A 99 35.56 -26.57 29.50
CA GLY A 99 36.61 -26.51 30.52
C GLY A 99 37.43 -27.78 30.51
#